data_AF-A0A835UIR6-F1
#
_entry.id   AF-A0A835UIR6-F1
#
_cell.length_a   1.000
_cell.length_b   1.000
_cell.length_c   1.000
_cell.angle_alpha   90.00
_cell.angle_beta   90.00
_cell.angle_gamma   90.00
#
_symmetry.space_group_name_H-M   'P 1'
#
loop_
_entity.id
_entity.type
_entity.pdbx_description
1 polymer ?
#
loop_
_entity_poly.entity_id
_entity_poly.type
_entity_poly.pdbx_seq_one_letter_code
_entity_poly.pdbx_strand_id
1 'polypeptide(L)'
;MEKTKLLFFLACAVAALRAIAGATLEQDVVALRGLMGSMMNLPPGWRRSSDLCCPMPWKGVKCIASRVTELKLYNMGLRGTVSGDIGSLAALRNL
;
A
#
# COMPACT_ATOMS: atom_id res chain seq x y z
N MET A 1 35.95 10.35 26.84
CA MET A 1 35.99 10.12 25.38
C MET A 1 35.27 8.84 24.95
N GLU A 2 35.21 7.80 25.78
CA GLU A 2 34.55 6.51 25.43
C GLU A 2 33.01 6.53 25.56
N LYS A 3 32.46 7.21 26.57
CA LYS A 3 31.00 7.30 26.80
C LYS A 3 30.25 8.00 25.66
N THR A 4 30.84 9.03 25.06
CA THR A 4 30.25 9.77 23.91
C THR A 4 30.23 8.92 22.65
N LYS A 5 31.24 8.06 22.45
CA LYS A 5 31.26 7.08 21.35
C LYS A 5 30.20 5.99 21.56
N LEU A 6 30.05 5.49 22.79
CA LEU A 6 29.01 4.54 23.14
C LEU A 6 27.60 5.11 22.92
N LEU A 7 27.36 6.37 23.30
CA LEU A 7 26.09 7.05 23.08
C LEU A 7 25.81 7.25 21.58
N PHE A 8 26.84 7.56 20.78
CA PHE A 8 26.73 7.64 19.32
C PHE A 8 26.41 6.28 18.69
N PHE A 9 27.08 5.22 19.13
CA PHE A 9 26.83 3.84 18.66
C PHE A 9 25.43 3.35 19.05
N LEU A 10 24.97 3.64 20.29
CA LEU A 10 23.60 3.33 20.72
C LEU A 10 22.56 4.11 19.90
N ALA A 11 22.78 5.41 19.66
CA ALA A 11 21.88 6.23 18.85
C ALA A 11 21.77 5.72 17.40
N CYS A 12 22.88 5.24 16.82
CA CYS A 12 22.90 4.66 15.48
C CYS A 12 22.18 3.31 15.41
N ALA A 13 22.31 2.48 16.45
CA ALA A 13 21.60 1.20 16.55
C ALA A 13 20.07 1.38 16.69
N VAL A 14 19.62 2.41 17.42
CA VAL A 14 18.19 2.74 17.54
C VAL A 14 17.64 3.31 16.23
N ALA A 15 18.45 4.05 15.46
CA ALA A 15 18.07 4.55 14.14
C ALA A 15 18.01 3.45 13.05
N ALA A 16 18.57 2.26 13.31
CA ALA A 16 18.52 1.10 12.43
C ALA A 16 17.23 0.24 12.60
N LEU A 17 16.45 0.47 13.66
CA LEU A 17 15.05 0.00 13.73
C LEU A 17 14.17 0.86 12.82
N ARG A 18 14.45 0.86 11.52
CA ARG A 18 13.61 1.51 10.53
C ARG A 18 12.50 0.55 10.12
N ALA A 19 11.28 1.00 10.37
CA ALA A 19 10.01 0.59 9.79
C ALA A 19 9.92 -0.85 9.29
N ILE A 20 9.13 -1.67 9.99
CA ILE A 20 8.51 -2.86 9.41
C ILE A 20 7.43 -2.37 8.42
N ALA A 21 7.83 -1.69 7.34
CA ALA A 21 6.95 -1.39 6.23
C ALA A 21 6.94 -2.63 5.36
N GLY A 22 5.96 -3.50 5.58
CA GLY A 22 5.70 -4.58 4.66
C GLY A 22 5.24 -3.96 3.34
N ALA A 23 6.14 -3.84 2.37
CA ALA A 23 5.80 -3.37 1.04
C ALA A 23 4.64 -4.21 0.50
N THR A 24 3.68 -3.58 -0.18
CA THR A 24 2.61 -4.33 -0.84
C THR A 24 3.21 -5.32 -1.83
N LEU A 25 2.66 -6.53 -1.91
CA LEU A 25 3.12 -7.49 -2.90
C LEU A 25 2.96 -6.94 -4.32
N GLU A 26 3.99 -7.07 -5.15
CA GLU A 26 4.02 -6.52 -6.51
C GLU A 26 2.82 -6.96 -7.35
N GLN A 27 2.35 -8.20 -7.18
CA GLN A 27 1.18 -8.74 -7.85
C GLN A 27 -0.09 -7.96 -7.53
N ASP A 28 -0.29 -7.59 -6.25
CA ASP A 28 -1.45 -6.81 -5.84
C ASP A 28 -1.37 -5.36 -6.37
N VAL A 29 -0.14 -4.83 -6.50
CA VAL A 29 0.12 -3.52 -7.14
C VAL A 29 -0.23 -3.55 -8.63
N VAL A 30 0.18 -4.58 -9.37
CA VAL A 30 -0.12 -4.72 -10.79
C VAL A 30 -1.62 -4.86 -11.02
N ALA A 31 -2.30 -5.70 -10.24
CA ALA A 31 -3.74 -5.91 -10.34
C ALA A 31 -4.53 -4.60 -10.14
N LEU A 32 -4.17 -3.83 -9.10
CA LEU A 32 -4.81 -2.54 -8.84
C LEU A 32 -4.46 -1.47 -9.88
N ARG A 33 -3.26 -1.51 -10.48
CA ARG A 33 -2.92 -0.64 -11.61
C ARG A 33 -3.75 -0.97 -12.86
N GLY A 34 -3.97 -2.24 -13.15
CA GLY A 34 -4.88 -2.68 -14.20
C GLY A 34 -6.29 -2.12 -13.99
N LEU A 35 -6.82 -2.25 -12.77
CA LEU A 35 -8.11 -1.66 -12.38
C LEU A 35 -8.14 -0.13 -12.57
N MET A 36 -7.09 0.58 -12.18
CA MET A 36 -7.02 2.04 -12.36
C MET A 36 -7.00 2.47 -13.82
N GLY A 37 -6.37 1.68 -14.69
CA GLY A 37 -6.31 1.97 -16.12
C GLY A 37 -7.69 2.04 -16.79
N SER A 38 -8.67 1.31 -16.25
CA SER A 38 -10.05 1.27 -16.75
C SER A 38 -11.01 2.22 -16.01
N MET A 39 -10.51 3.06 -15.09
CA MET A 39 -11.31 3.91 -14.20
C MET A 39 -11.01 5.41 -14.38
N MET A 40 -12.07 6.21 -14.35
CA MET A 40 -12.07 7.67 -14.31
C MET A 40 -12.43 8.15 -12.89
N ASN A 41 -12.10 9.42 -12.58
CA ASN A 41 -12.35 10.05 -11.27
C ASN A 41 -11.69 9.34 -10.07
N LEU A 42 -10.49 8.79 -10.29
CA LEU A 42 -9.71 8.17 -9.22
C LEU A 42 -9.49 9.13 -8.04
N PRO A 43 -9.59 8.64 -6.78
CA PRO A 43 -9.26 9.44 -5.61
C PRO A 43 -7.83 10.01 -5.69
N PRO A 44 -7.57 11.23 -5.20
CA PRO A 44 -6.25 11.88 -5.31
C PRO A 44 -5.07 11.05 -4.77
N GLY A 45 -5.31 10.18 -3.78
CA GLY A 45 -4.30 9.31 -3.18
C GLY A 45 -3.82 8.16 -4.07
N TRP A 46 -4.68 7.68 -4.98
CA TRP A 46 -4.38 6.52 -5.83
C TRP A 46 -3.34 6.84 -6.91
N ARG A 47 -3.15 8.13 -7.23
CA ARG A 47 -2.16 8.57 -8.24
C ARG A 47 -0.76 8.81 -7.69
N ARG A 48 -0.60 8.93 -6.37
CA ARG A 48 0.64 9.45 -5.76
C ARG A 48 1.52 8.38 -5.12
N SER A 49 0.94 7.30 -4.61
CA SER A 49 1.70 6.27 -3.89
C SER A 49 1.92 5.03 -4.75
N SER A 50 3.16 4.56 -4.83
CA SER A 50 3.51 3.29 -5.47
C SER A 50 3.23 2.08 -4.58
N ASP A 51 3.13 2.29 -3.27
CA ASP A 51 2.83 1.28 -2.26
C ASP A 51 1.38 1.47 -1.76
N LEU A 52 0.59 0.42 -1.85
CA LEU A 52 -0.87 0.44 -1.63
C LEU A 52 -1.23 0.33 -0.14
N CYS A 53 -0.38 -0.35 0.62
CA CYS A 53 -0.64 -0.79 1.98
C CYS A 53 0.10 0.04 3.03
N CYS A 54 1.32 0.47 2.73
CA CYS A 54 2.18 1.20 3.66
C CYS A 54 2.96 2.31 2.94
N PRO A 55 3.39 3.38 3.64
CA PRO A 55 3.09 3.73 5.03
C PRO A 55 1.68 4.32 5.22
N MET A 56 1.01 4.73 4.14
CA MET A 56 -0.36 5.25 4.17
C MET A 56 -1.19 4.51 3.12
N PRO A 57 -2.14 3.65 3.54
CA PRO A 57 -2.92 2.87 2.60
C PRO A 57 -3.80 3.78 1.76
N TRP A 58 -4.10 3.32 0.54
CA TRP A 58 -5.01 4.03 -0.34
C TRP A 58 -6.40 4.11 0.27
N LYS A 59 -7.11 5.22 0.01
CA LYS A 59 -8.51 5.36 0.44
C LYS A 59 -9.30 4.17 -0.10
N GLY A 60 -10.05 3.50 0.77
CA GLY A 60 -10.86 2.34 0.40
C GLY A 60 -10.09 1.03 0.23
N VAL A 61 -8.77 1.02 0.44
CA VAL A 61 -7.94 -0.20 0.40
C VAL A 61 -7.57 -0.58 1.81
N LYS A 62 -7.76 -1.85 2.19
CA LYS A 62 -7.12 -2.42 3.39
C LYS A 62 -6.23 -3.58 3.03
N CYS A 63 -5.15 -3.69 3.79
CA CYS A 63 -4.21 -4.77 3.66
C CYS A 63 -3.99 -5.49 4.97
N ILE A 64 -3.72 -6.79 4.87
CA ILE A 64 -3.28 -7.64 5.96
C ILE A 64 -2.05 -8.38 5.45
N ALA A 65 -0.95 -8.36 6.22
CA ALA A 65 0.31 -9.03 5.86
C ALA A 65 0.77 -8.72 4.42
N SER A 66 0.80 -7.43 4.04
CA SER A 66 1.22 -6.97 2.71
C SER A 66 0.35 -7.39 1.52
N ARG A 67 -0.84 -7.94 1.79
CA ARG A 67 -1.81 -8.33 0.77
C ARG A 67 -3.10 -7.52 0.87
N VAL A 68 -3.70 -7.16 -0.26
CA VAL A 68 -4.98 -6.45 -0.30
C VAL A 68 -6.11 -7.40 0.05
N THR A 69 -6.85 -7.08 1.11
CA THR A 69 -7.95 -7.91 1.62
C THR A 69 -9.32 -7.27 1.46
N GLU A 70 -9.36 -5.94 1.34
CA GLU A 70 -10.61 -5.19 1.16
C GLU A 70 -10.37 -4.06 0.15
N LEU A 71 -11.31 -3.95 -0.79
CA LEU A 71 -11.46 -2.80 -1.67
C LEU A 71 -12.85 -2.23 -1.45
N LYS A 72 -12.96 -0.91 -1.30
CA LYS A 72 -14.21 -0.18 -1.16
C LYS A 72 -14.26 0.88 -2.23
N LEU A 73 -14.95 0.56 -3.31
CA LEU A 73 -15.09 1.42 -4.49
C LEU A 73 -16.37 2.25 -4.47
N TYR A 74 -17.35 1.88 -3.64
CA TYR A 74 -18.63 2.58 -3.54
C TYR A 74 -18.47 4.02 -3.05
N ASN A 75 -19.37 4.91 -3.50
CA ASN A 75 -19.40 6.34 -3.16
C ASN A 75 -18.11 7.12 -3.45
N MET A 76 -17.23 6.60 -4.32
CA MET A 76 -16.01 7.29 -4.74
C MET A 76 -16.18 8.13 -6.01
N GLY A 77 -17.34 8.06 -6.68
CA GLY A 77 -17.57 8.76 -7.94
C GLY A 77 -16.78 8.18 -9.13
N LEU A 78 -16.23 6.98 -8.96
CA LEU A 78 -15.51 6.23 -9.98
C LEU A 78 -16.45 5.95 -11.17
N ARG A 79 -15.93 6.12 -12.39
CA ARG A 79 -16.64 5.81 -13.64
C ARG A 79 -15.76 4.94 -14.51
N GLY A 80 -16.31 3.89 -15.11
CA GLY A 80 -15.55 2.97 -15.95
C GLY A 80 -15.94 1.53 -15.68
N THR A 81 -15.07 0.60 -16.05
CA THR A 81 -15.27 -0.84 -15.87
C THR A 81 -14.27 -1.39 -14.86
N VAL A 82 -14.69 -2.40 -14.11
CA VAL A 82 -13.78 -3.17 -13.25
C VAL A 82 -12.98 -4.10 -14.16
N SER A 83 -11.65 -3.94 -14.18
CA SER A 83 -10.76 -4.84 -14.93
C SER A 83 -10.82 -6.26 -14.35
N GLY A 84 -10.72 -7.27 -15.21
CA GLY A 84 -10.57 -8.68 -14.81
C GLY A 84 -9.29 -8.93 -13.99
N ASP A 85 -8.31 -8.03 -14.05
CA ASP A 85 -7.08 -8.08 -13.25
C ASP A 85 -7.36 -8.12 -11.75
N ILE A 86 -8.53 -7.64 -11.30
CA ILE A 86 -8.96 -7.72 -9.90
C ILE A 86 -8.99 -9.15 -9.37
N GLY A 87 -9.18 -10.15 -10.25
CA GLY A 87 -9.12 -11.57 -9.91
C GLY A 87 -7.73 -12.04 -9.45
N SER A 88 -6.68 -11.26 -9.73
CA SER A 88 -5.31 -11.55 -9.28
C SER A 88 -5.08 -11.20 -7.79
N LEU A 89 -6.01 -10.48 -7.16
CA LEU A 89 -5.98 -10.17 -5.73
C LEU A 89 -6.41 -11.39 -4.90
N ALA A 90 -5.54 -12.40 -4.80
CA ALA A 90 -5.84 -13.68 -4.16
C ALA A 90 -6.26 -13.58 -2.68
N ALA A 91 -5.86 -12.52 -1.99
CA ALA A 91 -6.21 -12.26 -0.59
C ALA A 91 -7.49 -11.43 -0.42
N LEU A 92 -8.10 -10.94 -1.51
CA LEU A 92 -9.31 -10.13 -1.45
C LEU A 92 -10.46 -10.95 -0.85
N ARG A 93 -11.19 -10.35 0.09
CA ARG A 93 -12.36 -10.93 0.74
C ARG A 93 -13.59 -10.04 0.64
N ASN A 94 -13.38 -8.73 0.59
CA ASN A 94 -14.44 -7.72 0.56
C ASN A 94 -14.21 -6.77 -0.63
N LEU A 95 -15.26 -6.50 -1.42
CA LEU A 95 -15.26 -5.61 -2.58
C LEU A 95 -16.47 -4.65 -2.55
#